data_AF-A0A8D8WVR1-F1
#
_entry.id   AF-A0A8D8WVR1-F1
#
_cell.length_a   1.000
_cell.length_b   1.000
_cell.length_c   1.000
_cell.angle_alpha   90.00
_cell.angle_beta   90.00
_cell.angle_gamma   90.00
#
_symmetry.space_group_name_H-M   'P 1'
#
loop_
_entity.id
_entity.type
_entity.pdbx_description
1 polymer ?
#
loop_
_entity_poly.entity_id
_entity_poly.type
_entity_poly.pdbx_seq_one_letter_code
_entity_poly.pdbx_strand_id
1 'polypeptide(L)'
;MTNTFPMCFLIPVSIDCKHCNKSLNMIDLLSHYQVCKAKEEIKQDSDDDIDFTAMEPEVSLEHDVAPVRSENMFLPLEGINKHEALDKALKFVLDRGYSYRVAASMFGVSSSTLRRHFVLKYGEQRHVKYMHNRSVLNLDQERQLVAEIKQLEHLVPITKEFIASYTYKFCEKNQISHCFSREKQVAGKDWILHFLQRNTDVRLLVSKTKP
;
A
#
# COMPACT_ATOMS: atom_id res chain seq x y z
N MET A 1 -40.20 -34.76 21.31
CA MET A 1 -39.94 -33.50 22.01
C MET A 1 -38.85 -32.76 21.24
N THR A 2 -39.24 -31.82 20.40
CA THR A 2 -38.35 -31.05 19.52
C THR A 2 -37.83 -29.84 20.30
N ASN A 3 -36.53 -29.77 20.54
CA ASN A 3 -35.89 -28.61 21.16
C ASN A 3 -35.55 -27.57 20.09
N THR A 4 -36.35 -26.52 20.04
CA THR A 4 -36.16 -25.30 19.27
C THR A 4 -35.24 -24.36 20.05
N PHE A 5 -34.07 -24.04 19.50
CA PHE A 5 -33.16 -23.01 20.03
C PHE A 5 -33.76 -21.61 19.81
N PRO A 6 -33.84 -20.73 20.83
CA PRO A 6 -34.26 -19.35 20.61
C PRO A 6 -33.09 -18.52 20.08
N MET A 7 -33.29 -17.93 18.91
CA MET A 7 -32.50 -16.82 18.37
C MET A 7 -32.52 -15.65 19.36
N CYS A 8 -31.43 -15.43 20.08
CA CYS A 8 -31.26 -14.20 20.86
C CYS A 8 -30.77 -13.08 19.93
N PHE A 9 -31.68 -12.12 19.77
CA PHE A 9 -31.57 -10.90 19.01
C PHE A 9 -30.31 -10.09 19.35
N LEU A 10 -29.64 -9.60 18.31
CA LEU A 10 -28.67 -8.51 18.37
C LEU A 10 -29.38 -7.27 18.93
N ILE A 11 -29.04 -6.87 20.16
CA ILE A 11 -29.49 -5.60 20.73
C ILE A 11 -28.70 -4.47 20.05
N PRO A 12 -29.34 -3.46 19.44
CA PRO A 12 -28.64 -2.30 18.93
C PRO A 12 -28.19 -1.45 20.13
N VAL A 13 -26.88 -1.41 20.37
CA VAL A 13 -26.29 -0.52 21.37
C VAL A 13 -26.21 0.87 20.75
N SER A 14 -27.22 1.70 21.03
CA SER A 14 -27.20 3.12 20.69
C SER A 14 -26.18 3.83 21.58
N ILE A 15 -25.23 4.54 20.98
CA ILE A 15 -24.19 5.30 21.68
C ILE A 15 -24.44 6.78 21.42
N ASP A 16 -24.51 7.57 22.48
CA ASP A 16 -24.80 8.99 22.38
C ASP A 16 -23.53 9.81 22.07
N CYS A 17 -23.61 10.65 21.04
CA CYS A 17 -22.52 11.57 20.70
C CYS A 17 -22.39 12.68 21.76
N LYS A 18 -21.26 12.72 22.47
CA LYS A 18 -20.98 13.71 23.54
C LYS A 18 -21.05 15.19 23.12
N HIS A 19 -21.00 15.49 21.81
CA HIS A 19 -21.01 16.86 21.29
C HIS A 19 -22.40 17.38 20.93
N CYS A 20 -23.38 16.50 20.71
CA CYS A 20 -24.73 16.91 20.29
C CYS A 20 -25.87 16.08 20.91
N ASN A 21 -25.57 15.19 21.87
CA ASN A 21 -26.50 14.26 22.53
C ASN A 21 -27.43 13.50 21.56
N LYS A 22 -26.95 13.24 20.35
CA LYS A 22 -27.70 12.48 19.34
C LYS A 22 -27.37 11.01 19.51
N SER A 23 -28.40 10.21 19.73
CA SER A 23 -28.30 8.76 19.82
C SER A 23 -28.12 8.16 18.43
N LEU A 24 -26.99 7.51 18.20
CA LEU A 24 -26.60 7.01 16.88
C LEU A 24 -26.23 5.53 16.97
N ASN A 25 -26.51 4.79 15.89
CA ASN A 25 -26.01 3.44 15.71
C ASN A 25 -24.49 3.47 15.48
N MET A 26 -23.80 2.39 15.85
CA MET A 26 -22.34 2.26 15.80
C MET A 26 -21.71 2.59 14.43
N ILE A 27 -22.47 2.38 13.35
CA ILE A 27 -22.06 2.68 11.96
C ILE A 27 -21.99 4.19 11.68
N ASP A 28 -22.88 4.97 12.29
CA ASP A 28 -23.06 6.40 12.02
C ASP A 28 -22.27 7.30 12.98
N LEU A 29 -21.73 6.73 14.06
CA LEU A 29 -21.02 7.50 15.08
C LEU A 29 -19.71 8.11 14.56
N LEU A 30 -18.98 7.39 13.70
CA LEU A 30 -17.70 7.85 13.15
C LEU A 30 -17.88 8.92 12.08
N SER A 31 -18.88 8.79 11.20
CA SER A 31 -19.20 9.82 10.21
C SER A 31 -19.70 11.09 10.90
N HIS A 32 -20.58 10.95 11.90
CA HIS A 32 -21.10 12.07 12.66
C HIS A 32 -20.02 12.77 13.52
N TYR A 33 -19.10 12.02 14.13
CA TYR A 33 -17.97 12.60 14.88
C TYR A 33 -17.03 13.41 13.98
N GLN A 34 -16.73 12.91 12.78
CA GLN A 34 -15.91 13.64 11.80
C GLN A 34 -16.56 14.95 11.34
N VAL A 35 -17.89 14.94 11.12
CA VAL A 35 -18.65 16.15 10.79
C VAL A 35 -18.73 17.13 11.98
N CYS A 36 -18.88 16.63 13.21
CA CYS A 36 -18.88 17.48 14.40
C CYS A 36 -17.51 18.16 14.63
N LYS A 37 -16.41 17.43 14.44
CA LYS A 37 -15.06 17.96 14.59
C LYS A 37 -14.73 19.00 13.51
N ALA A 38 -15.13 18.76 12.25
CA ALA A 38 -14.90 19.70 11.16
C ALA A 38 -15.62 21.05 11.34
N LYS A 39 -16.69 21.12 12.14
CA LYS A 39 -17.40 22.37 12.44
C LYS A 39 -16.70 23.25 13.49
N GLU A 40 -15.78 22.70 14.27
CA GLU A 40 -14.97 23.49 15.22
C GLU A 40 -13.78 24.18 14.53
N GLU A 41 -13.24 23.59 13.46
CA GLU A 41 -12.06 24.09 12.74
C GLU A 41 -12.37 25.25 11.77
N ILE A 42 -13.64 25.45 11.38
CA ILE A 42 -14.03 26.50 10.39
C ILE A 42 -14.20 27.89 11.03
N LYS A 43 -14.02 28.04 12.35
CA LYS A 43 -14.30 29.30 13.06
C LYS A 43 -13.08 30.20 13.34
N GLN A 44 -11.89 29.90 12.83
CA GLN A 44 -10.69 30.68 13.21
C GLN A 44 -9.88 31.37 12.11
N ASP A 45 -10.05 31.11 10.82
CA ASP A 45 -9.23 31.80 9.79
C ASP A 45 -10.12 32.49 8.76
N SER A 46 -10.75 33.58 9.19
CA SER A 46 -11.13 34.68 8.31
C SER A 46 -10.01 35.72 8.33
N ASP A 47 -9.67 36.22 7.14
CA ASP A 47 -8.79 37.35 6.85
C ASP A 47 -7.33 36.94 6.59
N ASP A 48 -7.03 36.61 5.32
CA ASP A 48 -5.92 37.23 4.59
C ASP A 48 -6.03 36.90 3.09
N ASP A 49 -6.38 37.93 2.32
CA ASP A 49 -6.38 37.95 0.86
C ASP A 49 -4.95 37.79 0.32
N ILE A 50 -4.71 36.77 -0.50
CA ILE A 50 -3.54 36.74 -1.39
C ILE A 50 -3.99 36.39 -2.82
N ASP A 51 -4.11 37.44 -3.61
CA ASP A 51 -4.08 37.44 -5.07
C ASP A 51 -2.70 36.98 -5.56
N PHE A 52 -2.68 35.97 -6.44
CA PHE A 52 -1.47 35.61 -7.20
C PHE A 52 -1.84 35.32 -8.65
N THR A 53 -2.23 36.39 -9.35
CA THR A 53 -2.20 36.42 -10.81
C THR A 53 -0.73 36.43 -11.31
N ALA A 54 -0.44 35.51 -12.25
CA ALA A 54 0.72 35.46 -13.15
C ALA A 54 2.10 35.08 -12.58
N MET A 55 2.55 33.85 -12.89
CA MET A 55 3.81 33.58 -13.59
C MET A 55 3.89 32.07 -13.90
N GLU A 56 3.63 31.67 -15.14
CA GLU A 56 4.15 30.39 -15.63
C GLU A 56 5.67 30.53 -15.82
N PRO A 57 6.44 29.50 -15.44
CA PRO A 57 7.48 29.06 -16.34
C PRO A 57 7.38 27.57 -16.60
N GLU A 58 7.30 27.24 -17.89
CA GLU A 58 7.51 25.92 -18.45
C GLU A 58 8.82 25.32 -17.91
N VAL A 59 8.71 24.20 -17.19
CA VAL A 59 9.80 23.23 -17.06
C VAL A 59 9.22 21.87 -17.41
N SER A 60 9.44 21.51 -18.67
CA SER A 60 9.28 20.18 -19.23
C SER A 60 10.17 19.21 -18.46
N LEU A 61 9.58 18.50 -17.50
CA LEU A 61 10.10 17.22 -17.02
C LEU A 61 9.11 16.15 -17.46
N GLU A 62 9.31 15.71 -18.71
CA GLU A 62 8.78 14.44 -19.22
C GLU A 62 9.26 13.32 -18.29
N HIS A 63 8.47 13.06 -17.25
CA HIS A 63 8.51 11.79 -16.56
C HIS A 63 7.75 10.82 -17.48
N ASP A 64 8.49 10.21 -18.39
CA ASP A 64 7.96 9.17 -19.27
C ASP A 64 7.29 8.08 -18.43
N VAL A 65 5.96 8.16 -18.41
CA VAL A 65 5.06 7.10 -18.04
C VAL A 65 5.18 6.04 -19.12
N ALA A 66 5.67 4.86 -18.77
CA ALA A 66 5.35 3.67 -19.54
C ALA A 66 5.22 2.44 -18.64
N PRO A 67 4.00 2.05 -18.24
CA PRO A 67 3.65 0.66 -18.08
C PRO A 67 3.07 0.17 -19.41
N VAL A 68 3.91 -0.02 -20.44
CA VAL A 68 3.45 -0.66 -21.68
C VAL A 68 3.74 -2.15 -21.57
N ARG A 69 2.66 -2.88 -21.27
CA ARG A 69 2.60 -4.32 -21.34
C ARG A 69 2.11 -4.71 -22.73
N SER A 70 2.93 -4.52 -23.76
CA SER A 70 2.66 -5.06 -25.10
C SER A 70 3.87 -4.92 -26.02
N GLU A 71 4.02 -5.94 -26.86
CA GLU A 71 4.86 -6.02 -28.07
C GLU A 71 6.37 -6.12 -27.85
N ASN A 72 6.83 -7.38 -27.89
CA ASN A 72 8.12 -7.86 -28.39
C ASN A 72 9.05 -6.78 -28.98
N MET A 73 9.65 -6.00 -28.09
CA MET A 73 10.83 -5.19 -28.41
C MET A 73 12.04 -6.11 -28.36
N PHE A 74 12.10 -7.02 -29.35
CA PHE A 74 13.32 -7.73 -29.67
C PHE A 74 14.20 -6.73 -30.39
N LEU A 75 15.26 -6.23 -29.75
CA LEU A 75 16.24 -5.44 -30.47
C LEU A 75 16.79 -6.35 -31.58
N PRO A 76 16.69 -5.97 -32.87
CA PRO A 76 17.21 -6.79 -33.94
C PRO A 76 18.70 -7.07 -33.67
N LEU A 77 19.03 -8.34 -33.46
CA LEU A 77 20.42 -8.79 -33.27
C LEU A 77 21.18 -8.83 -34.61
N GLU A 78 20.91 -7.88 -35.50
CA GLU A 78 21.63 -7.79 -36.76
C GLU A 78 23.00 -7.18 -36.49
N GLY A 79 24.03 -8.04 -36.48
CA GLY A 79 25.43 -7.62 -36.45
C GLY A 79 26.09 -7.46 -35.07
N ILE A 80 25.40 -7.74 -33.96
CA ILE A 80 25.99 -7.62 -32.62
C ILE A 80 26.61 -8.95 -32.19
N ASN A 81 27.89 -8.91 -31.78
CA ASN A 81 28.58 -10.08 -31.23
C ASN A 81 27.95 -10.53 -29.90
N LYS A 82 27.90 -11.84 -29.66
CA LYS A 82 27.29 -12.44 -28.44
C LYS A 82 27.84 -11.86 -27.13
N HIS A 83 29.13 -11.53 -27.09
CA HIS A 83 29.77 -10.91 -25.93
C HIS A 83 29.28 -9.46 -25.70
N GLU A 84 29.11 -8.70 -26.77
CA GLU A 84 28.66 -7.31 -26.70
C GLU A 84 27.17 -7.22 -26.29
N ALA A 85 26.34 -8.14 -26.79
CA ALA A 85 24.94 -8.26 -26.37
C ALA A 85 24.83 -8.54 -24.86
N LEU A 86 25.71 -9.40 -24.33
CA LEU A 86 25.78 -9.70 -22.91
C LEU A 86 26.19 -8.48 -22.07
N ASP A 87 27.22 -7.73 -22.49
CA ASP A 87 27.66 -6.52 -21.78
C ASP A 87 26.58 -5.42 -21.78
N LYS A 88 25.86 -5.24 -22.89
CA LYS A 88 24.72 -4.30 -22.98
C LYS A 88 23.59 -4.74 -22.03
N ALA A 89 23.25 -6.02 -22.01
CA ALA A 89 22.25 -6.56 -21.09
C ALA A 89 22.64 -6.37 -19.61
N LEU A 90 23.92 -6.51 -19.26
CA LEU A 90 24.42 -6.28 -17.91
C LEU A 90 24.26 -4.81 -17.49
N LYS A 91 24.63 -3.86 -18.36
CA LYS A 91 24.44 -2.42 -18.11
C LYS A 91 22.95 -2.09 -17.94
N PHE A 92 22.10 -2.66 -18.78
CA PHE A 92 20.65 -2.45 -18.70
C PHE A 92 20.05 -2.90 -17.36
N VAL A 93 20.55 -3.99 -16.78
CA VAL A 93 20.14 -4.44 -15.44
C VAL A 93 20.64 -3.48 -14.35
N LEU A 94 21.89 -2.99 -14.45
CA LEU A 94 22.47 -2.08 -13.46
C LEU A 94 21.83 -0.69 -13.47
N ASP A 95 21.77 -0.07 -14.64
CA ASP A 95 21.45 1.35 -14.77
C ASP A 95 19.95 1.60 -14.62
N ARG A 96 19.12 0.68 -15.13
CA ARG A 96 17.66 0.83 -15.21
C ARG A 96 16.91 -0.06 -14.21
N GLY A 97 17.58 -1.01 -13.56
CA GLY A 97 16.98 -1.89 -12.55
C GLY A 97 15.97 -2.90 -13.10
N TYR A 98 16.06 -3.28 -14.37
CA TYR A 98 15.17 -4.29 -14.96
C TYR A 98 15.50 -5.71 -14.46
N SER A 99 14.50 -6.59 -14.50
CA SER A 99 14.71 -8.01 -14.17
C SER A 99 15.60 -8.69 -15.23
N TYR A 100 16.37 -9.70 -14.80
CA TYR A 100 17.18 -10.52 -15.70
C TYR A 100 16.39 -11.11 -16.88
N ARG A 101 15.12 -11.44 -16.68
CA ARG A 101 14.26 -12.01 -17.74
C ARG A 101 13.93 -11.00 -18.83
N VAL A 102 13.64 -9.76 -18.45
CA VAL A 102 13.34 -8.68 -19.40
C VAL A 102 14.59 -8.32 -20.20
N ALA A 103 15.71 -8.12 -19.52
CA ALA A 103 17.00 -7.86 -20.19
C ALA A 103 17.40 -9.02 -21.11
N ALA A 104 17.28 -10.27 -20.65
CA ALA A 104 17.55 -11.47 -21.45
C ALA A 104 16.73 -11.51 -22.74
N SER A 105 15.42 -11.25 -22.63
CA SER A 105 14.51 -11.25 -23.79
C SER A 105 14.82 -10.13 -24.78
N MET A 106 15.21 -8.95 -24.29
CA MET A 106 15.47 -7.77 -25.11
C MET A 106 16.75 -7.90 -25.94
N PHE A 107 17.78 -8.53 -25.38
CA PHE A 107 19.10 -8.70 -26.01
C PHE A 107 19.35 -10.12 -26.54
N GLY A 108 18.34 -11.00 -26.52
CA GLY A 108 18.44 -12.39 -26.99
C GLY A 108 19.51 -13.24 -26.28
N VAL A 109 19.76 -12.97 -25.00
CA VAL A 109 20.71 -13.72 -24.16
C VAL A 109 19.93 -14.60 -23.20
N SER A 110 20.44 -15.79 -22.84
CA SER A 110 19.77 -16.61 -21.82
C SER A 110 19.82 -15.91 -20.44
N SER A 111 18.69 -15.91 -19.73
CA SER A 111 18.60 -15.31 -18.39
C SER A 111 19.58 -15.94 -17.39
N SER A 112 19.84 -17.24 -17.51
CA SER A 112 20.84 -17.96 -16.71
C SER A 112 22.26 -17.48 -16.99
N THR A 113 22.62 -17.27 -18.26
CA THR A 113 23.92 -16.72 -18.66
C THR A 113 24.09 -15.30 -18.14
N LEU A 114 23.08 -14.45 -18.34
CA LEU A 114 23.12 -13.07 -17.86
C LEU A 114 23.32 -12.99 -16.35
N ARG A 115 22.54 -13.77 -15.58
CA ARG A 115 22.67 -13.84 -14.12
C ARG A 115 24.05 -14.35 -13.69
N ARG A 116 24.57 -15.40 -14.32
CA ARG A 116 25.90 -15.96 -14.00
C ARG A 116 26.99 -14.91 -14.19
N HIS A 117 26.99 -14.23 -15.34
CA HIS A 117 27.99 -13.20 -15.64
C HIS A 117 27.85 -11.97 -14.75
N PHE A 118 26.62 -11.60 -14.39
CA PHE A 118 26.36 -10.50 -13.46
C PHE A 118 26.99 -10.79 -12.10
N VAL A 119 26.76 -11.98 -11.54
CA VAL A 119 27.31 -12.39 -10.25
C VAL A 119 28.84 -12.46 -10.30
N LEU A 120 29.42 -12.96 -11.39
CA LEU A 120 30.88 -13.02 -11.55
C LEU A 120 31.53 -11.63 -11.66
N LYS A 121 30.87 -10.67 -12.31
CA LYS A 121 31.44 -9.35 -12.62
C LYS A 121 31.19 -8.31 -11.52
N TYR A 122 30.02 -8.34 -10.89
CA TYR A 122 29.57 -7.34 -9.91
C TYR A 122 29.34 -7.92 -8.51
N GLY A 123 29.48 -9.23 -8.33
CA GLY A 123 29.16 -9.93 -7.08
C GLY A 123 27.66 -10.21 -6.94
N GLU A 124 27.25 -10.85 -5.83
CA GLU A 124 25.84 -11.07 -5.50
C GLU A 124 25.19 -9.78 -4.99
N GLN A 125 25.17 -8.75 -5.83
CA GLN A 125 24.34 -7.59 -5.59
C GLN A 125 22.90 -7.98 -5.91
N ARG A 126 22.04 -7.96 -4.89
CA ARG A 126 20.60 -8.18 -5.02
C ARG A 126 19.96 -6.99 -5.76
N HIS A 127 20.32 -6.77 -7.02
CA HIS A 127 19.71 -5.77 -7.92
C HIS A 127 18.34 -6.18 -8.42
N VAL A 128 17.83 -7.32 -7.97
CA VAL A 128 16.38 -7.51 -7.98
C VAL A 128 15.86 -6.66 -6.83
N LYS A 129 15.58 -5.37 -7.10
CA LYS A 129 14.53 -4.66 -6.36
C LYS A 129 13.33 -5.59 -6.44
N TYR A 130 13.11 -6.37 -5.38
CA TYR A 130 12.02 -7.33 -5.33
C TYR A 130 10.74 -6.52 -5.49
N MET A 131 10.21 -6.48 -6.71
CA MET A 131 8.92 -5.86 -7.02
C MET A 131 7.77 -6.50 -6.21
N HIS A 132 8.05 -7.61 -5.54
CA HIS A 132 7.13 -8.38 -4.71
C HIS A 132 6.88 -7.76 -3.33
N ASN A 133 7.64 -6.73 -2.90
CA ASN A 133 7.49 -6.09 -1.60
C ASN A 133 7.20 -4.58 -1.70
N ARG A 134 6.49 -4.13 -2.74
CA ARG A 134 5.87 -2.81 -2.66
C ARG A 134 4.77 -2.86 -1.61
N SER A 135 5.02 -2.20 -0.48
CA SER A 135 3.98 -1.86 0.48
C SER A 135 2.79 -1.29 -0.29
N VAL A 136 1.60 -1.82 -0.06
CA VAL A 136 0.34 -1.29 -0.64
C VAL A 136 0.13 0.17 -0.23
N LEU A 137 0.70 0.58 0.90
CA LEU A 137 0.59 1.92 1.47
C LEU A 137 1.89 2.69 1.31
N ASN A 138 1.78 3.98 1.03
CA ASN A 138 2.88 4.93 1.17
C ASN A 138 3.26 5.11 2.64
N LEU A 139 4.45 5.64 2.92
CA LEU A 139 4.94 5.85 4.29
C LEU A 139 3.99 6.72 5.12
N ASP A 140 3.41 7.77 4.53
CA ASP A 140 2.46 8.65 5.21
C ASP A 140 1.15 7.95 5.55
N GLN A 141 0.63 7.18 4.59
CA GLN A 141 -0.57 6.38 4.76
C GLN A 141 -0.38 5.28 5.81
N GLU A 142 0.79 4.65 5.82
CA GLU A 142 1.14 3.64 6.81
C GLU A 142 1.23 4.25 8.21
N ARG A 143 1.83 5.45 8.34
CA ARG A 143 1.86 6.20 9.61
C ARG A 143 0.46 6.56 10.09
N GLN A 144 -0.41 7.03 9.20
CA GLN A 144 -1.80 7.34 9.53
C GLN A 144 -2.54 6.09 10.03
N LEU A 145 -2.40 4.97 9.31
CA LEU A 145 -3.01 3.70 9.69
C LEU A 145 -2.55 3.25 11.10
N VAL A 146 -1.25 3.35 11.39
CA VAL A 146 -0.70 3.01 12.71
C VAL A 146 -1.27 3.90 13.81
N ALA A 147 -1.39 5.20 13.57
CA ALA A 147 -1.96 6.15 14.52
C ALA A 147 -3.43 5.82 14.83
N GLU A 148 -4.23 5.54 13.80
CA GLU A 148 -5.64 5.15 13.95
C GLU A 148 -5.77 3.82 14.73
N ILE A 149 -4.93 2.81 14.43
CA ILE A 149 -4.93 1.53 15.14
C ILE A 149 -4.60 1.71 16.63
N LYS A 150 -3.64 2.58 16.97
CA LYS A 150 -3.29 2.86 18.38
C LYS A 150 -4.43 3.52 19.14
N GLN A 151 -5.15 4.44 18.51
CA GLN A 151 -6.33 5.07 19.14
C GLN A 151 -7.42 4.04 19.43
N LEU A 152 -7.54 3.02 18.58
CA LEU A 152 -8.53 1.95 18.72
C LEU A 152 -8.12 0.87 19.74
N GLU A 153 -6.85 0.82 20.17
CA GLU A 153 -6.35 -0.17 21.16
C GLU A 153 -7.16 -0.14 22.45
N HIS A 154 -7.59 1.04 22.90
CA HIS A 154 -8.36 1.21 24.13
C HIS A 154 -9.82 0.75 24.01
N LEU A 155 -10.34 0.61 22.78
CA LEU A 155 -11.74 0.30 22.51
C LEU A 155 -11.95 -1.15 22.06
N VAL A 156 -10.99 -1.72 21.34
CA VAL A 156 -11.12 -3.02 20.69
C VAL A 156 -9.80 -3.81 20.84
N PRO A 157 -9.84 -5.12 21.11
CA PRO A 157 -8.64 -5.94 21.08
C PRO A 157 -8.02 -5.95 19.68
N ILE A 158 -6.77 -5.51 19.60
CA ILE A 158 -6.01 -5.45 18.34
C ILE A 158 -5.51 -6.84 17.97
N THR A 159 -6.32 -7.59 17.21
CA THR A 159 -5.92 -8.89 16.64
C THR A 159 -5.39 -8.74 15.21
N LYS A 160 -4.69 -9.76 14.70
CA LYS A 160 -4.24 -9.78 13.30
C LYS A 160 -5.42 -9.70 12.32
N GLU A 161 -6.54 -10.31 12.67
CA GLU A 161 -7.78 -10.31 11.89
C GLU A 161 -8.40 -8.92 11.86
N PHE A 162 -8.40 -8.21 13.00
CA PHE A 162 -8.84 -6.83 13.06
C PHE A 162 -8.00 -5.93 12.15
N ILE A 163 -6.66 -6.03 12.23
CA ILE A 163 -5.75 -5.27 11.37
C ILE A 163 -6.02 -5.59 9.89
N ALA A 164 -6.27 -6.86 9.55
CA ALA A 164 -6.56 -7.29 8.19
C ALA A 164 -7.81 -6.60 7.60
N SER A 165 -8.90 -6.64 8.35
CA SER A 165 -10.19 -6.05 7.95
C SER A 165 -10.13 -4.52 7.96
N TYR A 166 -9.45 -3.94 8.95
CA TYR A 166 -9.32 -2.49 9.08
C TYR A 166 -8.48 -1.90 7.95
N THR A 167 -7.37 -2.55 7.59
CA THR A 167 -6.51 -2.11 6.47
C THR A 167 -7.29 -2.12 5.16
N TYR A 168 -8.10 -3.16 4.90
CA TYR A 168 -8.94 -3.21 3.70
C TYR A 168 -9.86 -1.99 3.62
N LYS A 169 -10.58 -1.70 4.71
CA LYS A 169 -11.48 -0.55 4.79
C LYS A 169 -10.76 0.79 4.66
N PHE A 170 -9.56 0.90 5.25
CA PHE A 170 -8.73 2.09 5.12
C PHE A 170 -8.36 2.34 3.65
N CYS A 171 -7.98 1.29 2.91
CA CYS A 171 -7.65 1.43 1.50
C CYS A 171 -8.87 1.80 0.65
N GLU A 172 -10.03 1.18 0.87
CA GLU A 172 -11.28 1.52 0.17
C GLU A 172 -11.71 2.97 0.47
N LYS A 173 -11.63 3.39 1.73
CA LYS A 173 -11.97 4.76 2.17
C LYS A 173 -11.09 5.82 1.50
N ASN A 174 -9.79 5.53 1.42
CA ASN A 174 -8.80 6.45 0.86
C ASN A 174 -8.55 6.23 -0.65
N GLN A 175 -9.37 5.38 -1.30
CA GLN A 175 -9.29 5.04 -2.72
C GLN A 175 -7.89 4.55 -3.17
N ILE A 176 -7.21 3.83 -2.27
CA ILE A 176 -5.87 3.29 -2.53
C ILE A 176 -6.01 1.98 -3.30
N SER A 177 -5.36 1.89 -4.47
CA SER A 177 -5.37 0.66 -5.27
C SER A 177 -4.67 -0.48 -4.52
N HIS A 178 -5.37 -1.61 -4.35
CA HIS A 178 -4.87 -2.76 -3.60
C HIS A 178 -5.22 -4.10 -4.26
N CYS A 179 -4.40 -5.12 -3.99
CA CYS A 179 -4.63 -6.50 -4.43
C CYS A 179 -5.30 -7.38 -3.35
N PHE A 180 -5.89 -6.77 -2.32
CA PHE A 180 -6.58 -7.51 -1.26
C PHE A 180 -7.84 -8.22 -1.77
N SER A 181 -8.25 -9.27 -1.06
CA SER A 181 -9.43 -10.07 -1.44
C SER A 181 -10.70 -9.27 -1.23
N ARG A 182 -11.38 -8.92 -2.33
CA ARG A 182 -12.67 -8.23 -2.29
C ARG A 182 -13.80 -9.10 -1.75
N GLU A 183 -13.72 -10.42 -1.98
CA GLU A 183 -14.70 -11.39 -1.48
C GLU A 183 -14.72 -11.44 0.05
N LYS A 184 -13.53 -11.49 0.65
CA LYS A 184 -13.38 -11.60 2.11
C LYS A 184 -13.23 -10.23 2.80
N GLN A 185 -12.97 -9.17 2.03
CA GLN A 185 -12.74 -7.81 2.52
C GLN A 185 -11.62 -7.72 3.58
N VAL A 186 -10.53 -8.47 3.36
CA VAL A 186 -9.39 -8.54 4.29
C VAL A 186 -8.05 -8.42 3.56
N ALA A 187 -7.08 -7.82 4.22
CA ALA A 187 -5.69 -7.85 3.79
C ALA A 187 -5.09 -9.26 3.89
N GLY A 188 -4.16 -9.58 2.99
CA GLY A 188 -3.51 -10.89 2.93
C GLY A 188 -2.60 -11.16 4.13
N LYS A 189 -2.43 -12.45 4.49
CA LYS A 189 -1.58 -12.87 5.62
C LYS A 189 -0.14 -12.39 5.49
N ASP A 190 0.43 -12.47 4.29
CA ASP A 190 1.81 -12.04 4.01
C ASP A 190 1.97 -10.53 4.21
N TRP A 191 0.97 -9.76 3.77
CA TRP A 191 0.97 -8.31 3.95
C TRP A 191 0.98 -7.93 5.43
N ILE A 192 0.13 -8.56 6.24
CA ILE A 192 0.07 -8.31 7.70
C ILE A 192 1.41 -8.66 8.35
N LEU A 193 2.01 -9.79 7.95
CA LEU A 193 3.28 -10.23 8.51
C LEU A 193 4.39 -9.21 8.22
N HIS A 194 4.45 -8.67 7.00
CA HIS A 194 5.40 -7.61 6.65
C HIS A 194 5.06 -6.28 7.33
N PHE A 195 3.78 -5.92 7.46
CA PHE A 195 3.34 -4.72 8.17
C PHE A 195 3.76 -4.73 9.65
N LEU A 196 3.60 -5.87 10.33
CA LEU A 196 4.02 -6.04 11.72
C LEU A 196 5.55 -6.13 11.89
N GLN A 197 6.28 -6.51 10.85
CA GLN A 197 7.74 -6.44 10.85
C GLN A 197 8.24 -4.99 10.75
N ARG A 198 7.55 -4.15 9.98
CA ARG A 198 7.87 -2.72 9.85
C ARG A 198 7.45 -1.91 11.08
N ASN A 199 6.29 -2.24 11.66
CA ASN A 199 5.69 -1.52 12.79
C ASN A 199 5.72 -2.39 14.05
N THR A 200 6.85 -2.34 14.77
CA THR A 200 7.09 -3.16 15.97
C THR A 200 6.18 -2.79 17.13
N ASP A 201 5.77 -1.53 17.23
CA ASP A 201 4.79 -1.01 18.17
C ASP A 201 3.43 -1.72 18.04
N VAL A 202 2.87 -1.79 16.83
CA VAL A 202 1.60 -2.48 16.57
C VAL A 202 1.74 -3.98 16.83
N ARG A 203 2.90 -4.57 16.50
CA ARG A 203 3.19 -5.97 16.80
C ARG A 203 3.12 -6.28 18.29
N LEU A 204 3.58 -5.37 19.15
CA LEU A 204 3.47 -5.54 20.60
C LEU A 204 2.00 -5.55 21.04
N LEU A 205 1.15 -4.73 20.45
CA LEU A 205 -0.29 -4.69 20.77
C LEU A 205 -0.97 -6.03 20.50
N VAL A 206 -0.68 -6.61 19.34
CA VAL A 206 -1.20 -7.94 18.94
C VAL A 206 -0.74 -9.05 19.89
N SER A 207 0.44 -8.92 20.48
CA SER A 207 0.96 -9.93 21.41
C SER A 207 0.29 -9.89 22.78
N LYS A 208 -0.19 -8.71 23.22
CA LYS A 208 -0.88 -8.53 24.51
C LYS A 208 -2.26 -9.16 24.53
N THR A 209 -2.93 -9.25 23.38
CA THR A 209 -4.33 -9.67 23.26
C THR A 209 -4.51 -11.18 23.13
N LYS A 210 -3.51 -11.99 23.49
CA LYS A 210 -3.65 -13.45 23.48
C LYS A 210 -4.44 -13.87 24.73
N PRO A 211 -5.57 -14.58 24.59
CA PRO A 211 -6.33 -15.10 25.73
C PRO A 211 -5.51 -16.13 26.52
#